data_AF-A0A1Q7LJX5-F1
#
_entry.id   AF-A0A1Q7LJX5-F1
#
_cell.length_a   1.000
_cell.length_b   1.000
_cell.length_c   1.000
_cell.angle_alpha   90.00
_cell.angle_beta   90.00
_cell.angle_gamma   90.00
#
_symmetry.space_group_name_H-M   'P 1'
#
loop_
_entity.id
_entity.type
_entity.pdbx_description
1 polymer ?
#
loop_
_entity_poly.entity_id
_entity_poly.type
_entity_poly.pdbx_seq_one_letter_code
_entity_poly.pdbx_strand_id
1 'polypeptide(L)'
;MRSLAACLGLMGCVLLSVRSAAAQDPRYQRLDPDTRAHVSAVIDSARTVGLPTEPLIQRALEGVLKGAGSDRIVAAVRRLAVDLGVARSALGSGASSAELEAGVAALRAGATPTVLAQLREHRHQSLTVALAVLADLAARGVPVDSAAAAVLVLAPTARDADLVEFRRAVERDIALGAPPAAATSVRLDATARAAAPGRP
;
A
#
# COMPACT_ATOMS: atom_id res chain seq x y z
N MET A 1 21.25 -4.83 -76.32
CA MET A 1 22.21 -4.36 -75.29
C MET A 1 21.77 -2.99 -74.81
N ARG A 2 21.06 -2.92 -73.68
CA ARG A 2 20.66 -1.67 -73.00
C ARG A 2 20.70 -1.91 -71.49
N SER A 3 21.26 -0.92 -70.81
CA SER A 3 21.82 -0.87 -69.46
C SER A 3 20.91 -1.29 -68.31
N LEU A 4 21.47 -2.02 -67.33
CA LEU A 4 20.91 -2.23 -66.00
C LEU A 4 21.50 -1.16 -65.06
N ALA A 5 20.67 -0.19 -64.68
CA ALA A 5 20.98 0.83 -63.70
C ALA A 5 20.50 0.41 -62.30
N ALA A 6 21.25 0.89 -61.32
CA ALA A 6 21.19 0.58 -59.90
C ALA A 6 19.85 0.87 -59.21
N CYS A 7 19.53 0.07 -58.20
CA CYS A 7 18.67 0.46 -57.08
C CYS A 7 19.29 -0.04 -55.78
N LEU A 8 20.17 0.78 -55.20
CA LEU A 8 20.67 0.61 -53.83
C LEU A 8 19.57 1.16 -52.89
N GLY A 9 18.77 0.27 -52.32
CA GLY A 9 17.67 0.63 -51.42
C GLY A 9 18.19 1.03 -50.04
N LEU A 10 17.95 2.29 -49.68
CA LEU A 10 18.25 2.91 -48.40
C LEU A 10 17.38 2.29 -47.29
N MET A 11 17.94 1.42 -46.44
CA MET A 11 17.26 0.88 -45.27
C MET A 11 17.29 1.91 -44.13
N GLY A 12 16.27 2.76 -44.04
CA GLY A 12 16.09 3.70 -42.93
C GLY A 12 15.60 2.97 -41.67
N CYS A 13 16.48 2.75 -40.70
CA CYS A 13 16.09 2.32 -39.35
C CYS A 13 15.33 3.46 -38.64
N VAL A 14 13.99 3.40 -38.68
CA VAL A 14 13.15 4.24 -37.83
C VAL A 14 13.28 3.75 -36.39
N LEU A 15 14.03 4.47 -35.57
CA LEU A 15 14.06 4.30 -34.11
C LEU A 15 12.73 4.80 -33.54
N LEU A 16 11.71 3.94 -33.52
CA LEU A 16 10.50 4.17 -32.74
C LEU A 16 10.87 4.21 -31.26
N SER A 17 11.07 5.41 -30.72
CA SER A 17 11.19 5.63 -29.29
C SER A 17 9.87 5.24 -28.64
N VAL A 18 9.80 4.04 -28.08
CA VAL A 18 8.68 3.60 -27.24
C VAL A 18 8.69 4.49 -26.00
N ARG A 19 7.96 5.61 -26.04
CA ARG A 19 7.72 6.43 -24.87
C ARG A 19 6.76 5.67 -23.96
N SER A 20 7.20 5.35 -22.75
CA SER A 20 6.39 4.66 -21.75
C SER A 20 5.04 5.35 -21.52
N ALA A 21 3.96 4.57 -21.36
CA ALA A 21 2.63 5.09 -21.04
C ALA A 21 2.60 5.92 -19.74
N ALA A 22 3.50 5.63 -18.78
CA ALA A 22 3.68 6.45 -17.59
C ALA A 22 4.23 7.85 -17.91
N ALA A 23 5.18 7.98 -18.85
CA ALA A 23 5.74 9.26 -19.27
C ALA A 23 4.73 10.16 -20.02
N GLN A 24 3.59 9.61 -20.43
CA GLN A 24 2.51 10.31 -21.14
C GLN A 24 1.37 10.79 -20.24
N ASP A 25 1.34 10.40 -18.95
CA ASP A 25 0.29 10.89 -18.04
C ASP A 25 0.49 12.40 -17.79
N PRO A 26 -0.50 13.25 -18.15
CA PRO A 26 -0.38 14.71 -18.04
C PRO A 26 0.01 15.19 -16.64
N ARG A 27 -0.31 14.41 -15.59
CA ARG A 27 0.02 14.76 -14.20
C ARG A 27 1.53 14.87 -13.97
N TYR A 28 2.36 14.14 -14.73
CA TYR A 28 3.82 14.21 -14.62
C TYR A 28 4.44 15.43 -15.27
N GLN A 29 3.68 16.23 -16.03
CA GLN A 29 4.18 17.49 -16.55
C GLN A 29 4.58 18.45 -15.44
N ARG A 30 4.09 18.23 -14.21
CA ARG A 30 4.47 18.93 -12.98
C ARG A 30 5.86 18.60 -12.44
N LEU A 31 6.44 17.46 -12.85
CA LEU A 31 7.82 17.11 -12.52
C LEU A 31 8.77 17.75 -13.53
N ASP A 32 9.94 18.17 -13.09
CA ASP A 32 11.04 18.47 -13.99
C ASP A 32 11.44 17.22 -14.82
N PRO A 33 12.06 17.39 -16.01
CA PRO A 33 12.32 16.29 -16.93
C PRO A 33 13.14 15.14 -16.33
N ASP A 34 14.14 15.45 -15.52
CA ASP A 34 15.04 14.44 -14.94
C ASP A 34 14.31 13.64 -13.87
N THR A 35 13.59 14.29 -12.97
CA THR A 35 12.76 13.60 -11.97
C THR A 35 11.69 12.73 -12.65
N ARG A 36 11.08 13.24 -13.72
CA ARG A 36 10.07 12.50 -14.49
C ARG A 36 10.63 11.20 -15.07
N ALA A 37 11.82 11.24 -15.65
CA ALA A 37 12.46 10.06 -16.22
C ALA A 37 12.71 8.98 -15.15
N HIS A 38 13.23 9.37 -13.98
CA HIS A 38 13.50 8.45 -12.88
C HIS A 38 12.23 7.86 -12.27
N VAL A 39 11.20 8.69 -12.04
CA VAL A 39 9.90 8.22 -11.53
C VAL A 39 9.23 7.27 -12.53
N SER A 40 9.27 7.60 -13.83
CA SER A 40 8.70 6.74 -14.87
C SER A 40 9.36 5.36 -14.89
N ALA A 41 10.69 5.29 -14.77
CA ALA A 41 11.42 4.02 -14.73
C ALA A 41 11.00 3.13 -13.55
N VAL A 42 10.79 3.72 -12.36
CA VAL A 42 10.31 2.97 -11.18
C VAL A 42 8.90 2.43 -11.41
N ILE A 43 8.04 3.23 -12.02
CA ILE A 43 6.64 2.87 -12.27
C ILE A 43 6.51 1.79 -13.34
N ASP A 44 7.31 1.87 -14.40
CA ASP A 44 7.37 0.82 -15.41
C ASP A 44 7.89 -0.48 -14.80
N SER A 45 8.93 -0.43 -13.95
CA SER A 45 9.40 -1.59 -13.20
C SER A 45 8.29 -2.18 -12.31
N ALA A 46 7.59 -1.37 -11.52
CA ALA A 46 6.48 -1.82 -10.69
C ALA A 46 5.36 -2.47 -11.52
N ARG A 47 5.03 -1.88 -12.68
CA ARG A 47 4.03 -2.43 -13.61
C ARG A 47 4.45 -3.81 -14.13
N THR A 48 5.73 -4.00 -14.50
CA THR A 48 6.21 -5.28 -15.04
C THR A 48 6.07 -6.44 -14.05
N VAL A 49 6.08 -6.16 -12.75
CA VAL A 49 5.89 -7.15 -11.68
C VAL A 49 4.46 -7.15 -11.11
N GLY A 50 3.51 -6.47 -11.76
CA GLY A 50 2.09 -6.49 -11.39
C GLY A 50 1.74 -5.69 -10.13
N LEU A 51 2.56 -4.72 -9.74
CA LEU A 51 2.25 -3.80 -8.64
C LEU A 51 1.34 -2.65 -9.11
N PRO A 52 0.46 -2.12 -8.24
CA PRO A 52 -0.37 -0.98 -8.57
C PRO A 52 0.50 0.26 -8.80
N THR A 53 0.29 0.93 -9.93
CA THR A 53 1.09 2.10 -10.29
C THR A 53 0.53 3.40 -9.73
N GLU A 54 -0.80 3.51 -9.58
CA GLU A 54 -1.47 4.74 -9.12
C GLU A 54 -0.92 5.28 -7.79
N PRO A 55 -0.65 4.45 -6.75
CA PRO A 55 -0.06 4.94 -5.49
C PRO A 55 1.34 5.55 -5.68
N LEU A 56 2.13 5.04 -6.64
CA LEU A 56 3.45 5.58 -6.97
C LEU A 56 3.35 6.95 -7.64
N ILE A 57 2.35 7.12 -8.53
CA ILE A 57 2.05 8.42 -9.17
C ILE A 57 1.69 9.45 -8.10
N GLN A 58 0.74 9.09 -7.22
CA GLN A 58 0.27 9.98 -6.16
C GLN A 58 1.41 10.37 -5.22
N ARG A 59 2.30 9.44 -4.86
CA ARG A 59 3.47 9.74 -4.03
C ARG A 59 4.43 10.74 -4.70
N ALA A 60 4.62 10.64 -6.01
CA ALA A 60 5.45 11.60 -6.73
C ALA A 60 4.82 13.01 -6.70
N LEU A 61 3.51 13.10 -7.00
CA LEU A 61 2.76 14.35 -7.00
C LEU A 61 2.67 14.98 -5.60
N GLU A 62 2.49 14.16 -4.56
CA GLU A 62 2.54 14.58 -3.17
C GLU A 62 3.89 15.25 -2.85
N GLY A 63 5.00 14.68 -3.31
CA GLY A 63 6.33 15.27 -3.16
C GLY A 63 6.45 16.64 -3.82
N VAL A 64 5.93 16.79 -5.04
CA VAL A 64 5.88 18.10 -5.74
C VAL A 64 5.06 19.12 -4.95
N LEU A 65 3.86 18.73 -4.51
CA LEU A 65 2.98 19.60 -3.74
C LEU A 65 3.62 20.05 -2.41
N LYS A 66 4.47 19.21 -1.82
CA LYS A 66 5.23 19.52 -0.60
C LYS A 66 6.55 20.27 -0.88
N GLY A 67 6.87 20.59 -2.13
CA GLY A 67 8.12 21.25 -2.50
C GLY A 67 9.37 20.40 -2.23
N ALA A 68 9.24 19.07 -2.25
CA ALA A 68 10.37 18.18 -2.01
C ALA A 68 11.36 18.21 -3.20
N GLY A 69 12.66 18.16 -2.90
CA GLY A 69 13.69 18.03 -3.94
C GLY A 69 13.60 16.69 -4.69
N SER A 70 14.03 16.68 -5.95
CA SER A 70 13.98 15.55 -6.89
C SER A 70 14.44 14.21 -6.28
N ASP A 71 15.60 14.19 -5.62
CA ASP A 71 16.13 12.98 -5.00
C ASP A 71 15.22 12.41 -3.92
N ARG A 72 14.58 13.28 -3.12
CA ARG A 72 13.63 12.87 -2.09
C ARG A 72 12.36 12.30 -2.70
N ILE A 73 11.88 12.89 -3.80
CA ILE A 73 10.72 12.39 -4.55
C ILE A 73 11.03 10.98 -5.08
N VAL A 74 12.14 10.82 -5.80
CA VAL A 74 12.55 9.52 -6.38
C VAL A 74 12.75 8.47 -5.30
N ALA A 75 13.43 8.81 -4.20
CA ALA A 75 13.63 7.90 -3.08
C ALA A 75 12.31 7.46 -2.42
N ALA A 76 11.36 8.39 -2.26
CA ALA A 76 10.05 8.08 -1.68
C ALA A 76 9.21 7.16 -2.58
N VAL A 77 9.25 7.36 -3.90
CA VAL A 77 8.56 6.50 -4.87
C VAL A 77 9.19 5.11 -4.91
N ARG A 78 10.53 5.01 -4.94
CA ARG A 78 11.24 3.72 -4.87
C ARG A 78 10.91 2.95 -3.60
N ARG A 79 10.95 3.62 -2.45
CA ARG A 79 10.58 3.00 -1.17
C ARG A 79 9.15 2.49 -1.17
N LEU A 80 8.21 3.28 -1.70
CA LEU A 80 6.82 2.83 -1.83
C LEU A 80 6.68 1.61 -2.74
N ALA A 81 7.41 1.54 -3.85
CA ALA A 81 7.41 0.36 -4.72
C ALA A 81 7.94 -0.89 -4.01
N VAL A 82 9.00 -0.76 -3.21
CA VAL A 82 9.52 -1.86 -2.38
C VAL A 82 8.49 -2.29 -1.33
N ASP A 83 7.90 -1.35 -0.60
CA ASP A 83 6.90 -1.66 0.42
C ASP A 83 5.68 -2.38 -0.19
N LEU A 84 5.22 -1.94 -1.36
CA LEU A 84 4.14 -2.60 -2.11
C LEU A 84 4.52 -4.01 -2.54
N GLY A 85 5.79 -4.24 -2.91
CA GLY A 85 6.33 -5.57 -3.20
C GLY A 85 6.29 -6.49 -1.98
N VAL A 86 6.72 -6.01 -0.81
CA VAL A 86 6.66 -6.77 0.45
C VAL A 86 5.21 -7.11 0.82
N ALA A 87 4.30 -6.13 0.72
CA ALA A 87 2.87 -6.36 0.95
C ALA A 87 2.29 -7.38 -0.04
N ARG A 88 2.66 -7.31 -1.33
CA ARG A 88 2.23 -8.26 -2.36
C ARG A 88 2.71 -9.68 -2.08
N SER A 89 3.96 -9.84 -1.63
CA SER A 89 4.49 -11.16 -1.26
C SER A 89 3.74 -11.76 -0.06
N ALA A 90 3.36 -10.94 0.93
CA ALA A 90 2.64 -11.40 2.11
C ALA A 90 1.14 -11.69 1.85
N LEU A 91 0.47 -10.83 1.07
CA LEU A 91 -0.99 -10.90 0.85
C LEU A 91 -1.38 -11.75 -0.38
N GLY A 92 -0.40 -12.07 -1.23
CA GLY A 92 -0.58 -12.88 -2.43
C GLY A 92 -0.99 -12.07 -3.68
N SER A 93 -0.98 -12.75 -4.84
CA SER A 93 -1.28 -12.15 -6.15
C SER A 93 -2.71 -11.62 -6.28
N GLY A 94 -3.65 -12.16 -5.51
CA GLY A 94 -5.05 -11.75 -5.50
C GLY A 94 -5.35 -10.46 -4.72
N ALA A 95 -4.38 -9.90 -3.97
CA ALA A 95 -4.63 -8.69 -3.18
C ALA A 95 -4.91 -7.47 -4.08
N SER A 96 -5.94 -6.71 -3.73
CA SER A 96 -6.33 -5.47 -4.42
C SER A 96 -5.34 -4.32 -4.14
N SER A 97 -5.41 -3.23 -4.92
CA SER A 97 -4.59 -2.03 -4.66
C SER A 97 -4.81 -1.50 -3.25
N ALA A 98 -6.07 -1.41 -2.81
CA ALA A 98 -6.42 -0.92 -1.49
C ALA A 98 -5.85 -1.78 -0.36
N GLU A 99 -5.85 -3.11 -0.53
CA GLU A 99 -5.25 -4.03 0.45
C GLU A 99 -3.73 -3.91 0.50
N LEU A 100 -3.08 -3.72 -0.66
CA LEU A 100 -1.65 -3.47 -0.69
C LEU A 100 -1.28 -2.15 -0.01
N GLU A 101 -2.02 -1.08 -0.27
CA GLU A 101 -1.80 0.23 0.36
C GLU A 101 -2.02 0.18 1.88
N ALA A 102 -3.09 -0.49 2.32
CA ALA A 102 -3.33 -0.72 3.75
C ALA A 102 -2.25 -1.63 4.36
N GLY A 103 -1.77 -2.64 3.63
CA GLY A 103 -0.64 -3.47 4.04
C GLY A 103 0.65 -2.68 4.20
N VAL A 104 0.95 -1.76 3.29
CA VAL A 104 2.08 -0.83 3.41
C VAL A 104 1.94 0.05 4.65
N ALA A 105 0.74 0.55 4.95
CA ALA A 105 0.50 1.33 6.16
C ALA A 105 0.78 0.51 7.43
N ALA A 106 0.31 -0.73 7.48
CA ALA A 106 0.57 -1.66 8.59
C ALA A 106 2.07 -1.98 8.74
N LEU A 107 2.77 -2.29 7.65
CA LEU A 107 4.22 -2.57 7.66
C LEU A 107 5.02 -1.36 8.17
N ARG A 108 4.66 -0.14 7.72
CA ARG A 108 5.30 1.09 8.20
C ARG A 108 4.98 1.42 9.66
N ALA A 109 3.84 0.94 10.16
CA ALA A 109 3.49 1.02 11.57
C ALA A 109 4.20 -0.05 12.43
N GLY A 110 5.02 -0.91 11.82
CA GLY A 110 5.83 -1.92 12.50
C GLY A 110 5.28 -3.35 12.40
N ALA A 111 4.18 -3.58 11.69
CA ALA A 111 3.67 -4.93 11.47
C ALA A 111 4.67 -5.74 10.65
N THR A 112 4.67 -7.06 10.84
CA THR A 112 5.53 -7.96 10.07
C THR A 112 4.78 -8.51 8.84
N PRO A 113 5.50 -8.92 7.78
CA PRO A 113 4.89 -9.65 6.67
C PRO A 113 4.14 -10.92 7.12
N THR A 114 4.59 -11.57 8.19
CA THR A 114 3.92 -12.72 8.79
C THR A 114 2.53 -12.38 9.32
N VAL A 115 2.37 -11.23 9.99
CA VAL A 115 1.05 -10.77 10.46
C VAL A 115 0.11 -10.51 9.29
N LEU A 116 0.61 -9.91 8.21
CA LEU A 116 -0.17 -9.71 6.97
C LEU A 116 -0.63 -11.05 6.37
N ALA A 117 0.26 -12.04 6.29
CA ALA A 117 -0.06 -13.38 5.80
C ALA A 117 -1.10 -14.08 6.68
N GLN A 118 -0.95 -14.01 8.01
CA GLN A 118 -1.93 -14.57 8.94
C GLN A 118 -3.30 -13.91 8.78
N LEU A 119 -3.37 -12.58 8.64
CA LEU A 119 -4.65 -11.90 8.38
C LEU A 119 -5.29 -12.39 7.07
N ARG A 120 -4.48 -12.63 6.03
CA ARG A 120 -4.97 -13.16 4.75
C ARG A 120 -5.56 -14.57 4.87
N GLU A 121 -4.97 -15.41 5.72
CA GLU A 121 -5.44 -16.77 5.99
C GLU A 121 -6.74 -16.78 6.82
N HIS A 122 -6.85 -15.88 7.79
CA HIS A 122 -7.93 -15.91 8.79
C HIS A 122 -9.16 -15.07 8.41
N ARG A 123 -9.06 -14.18 7.42
CA ARG A 123 -10.16 -13.31 6.98
C ARG A 123 -10.54 -13.57 5.52
N HIS A 124 -11.82 -13.85 5.30
CA HIS A 124 -12.38 -14.07 3.97
C HIS A 124 -12.88 -12.78 3.29
N GLN A 125 -13.23 -11.77 4.08
CA GLN A 125 -13.56 -10.43 3.59
C GLN A 125 -12.30 -9.65 3.19
N SER A 126 -12.48 -8.45 2.61
CA SER A 126 -11.33 -7.59 2.31
C SER A 126 -10.49 -7.30 3.56
N LEU A 127 -9.18 -7.26 3.37
CA LEU A 127 -8.22 -6.93 4.42
C LEU A 127 -8.04 -5.43 4.63
N THR A 128 -8.57 -4.58 3.74
CA THR A 128 -8.33 -3.14 3.72
C THR A 128 -8.60 -2.49 5.08
N VAL A 129 -9.77 -2.76 5.67
CA VAL A 129 -10.16 -2.19 6.96
C VAL A 129 -9.37 -2.79 8.12
N ALA A 130 -9.12 -4.10 8.11
CA ALA A 130 -8.35 -4.75 9.16
C ALA A 130 -6.90 -4.23 9.24
N LEU A 131 -6.24 -4.10 8.09
CA LEU A 131 -4.88 -3.57 8.00
C LEU A 131 -4.82 -2.07 8.36
N ALA A 132 -5.81 -1.29 7.93
CA ALA A 132 -5.92 0.12 8.32
C ALA A 132 -6.10 0.27 9.84
N VAL A 133 -6.98 -0.54 10.45
CA VAL A 133 -7.18 -0.52 11.92
C VAL A 133 -5.90 -0.90 12.66
N LEU A 134 -5.15 -1.91 12.20
CA LEU A 134 -3.86 -2.24 12.79
C LEU A 134 -2.91 -1.04 12.76
N ALA A 135 -2.75 -0.42 11.59
CA ALA A 135 -1.88 0.74 11.41
C ALA A 135 -2.29 1.94 12.29
N ASP A 136 -3.60 2.22 12.37
CA ASP A 136 -4.15 3.31 13.17
C ASP A 136 -3.91 3.09 14.67
N LEU A 137 -4.13 1.87 15.18
CA LEU A 137 -3.89 1.54 16.58
C LEU A 137 -2.41 1.75 16.95
N ALA A 138 -1.50 1.27 16.11
CA ALA A 138 -0.07 1.48 16.30
C ALA A 138 0.30 2.96 16.26
N ALA A 139 -0.28 3.75 15.34
CA ALA A 139 -0.09 5.20 15.29
C ALA A 139 -0.60 5.94 16.54
N ARG A 140 -1.52 5.33 17.30
CA ARG A 140 -2.02 5.83 18.58
C ARG A 140 -1.20 5.38 19.79
N GLY A 141 -0.07 4.71 19.57
CA GLY A 141 0.83 4.26 20.62
C GLY A 141 0.46 2.91 21.23
N VAL A 142 -0.48 2.17 20.63
CA VAL A 142 -0.67 0.75 20.98
C VAL A 142 0.57 -0.02 20.51
N PRO A 143 1.19 -0.86 21.35
CA PRO A 143 2.27 -1.73 20.90
C PRO A 143 1.83 -2.57 19.70
N VAL A 144 2.65 -2.64 18.65
CA VAL A 144 2.23 -3.25 17.38
C VAL A 144 1.84 -4.72 17.52
N ASP A 145 2.51 -5.47 18.39
CA ASP A 145 2.16 -6.87 18.68
C ASP A 145 0.77 -6.99 19.33
N SER A 146 0.42 -6.04 20.22
CA SER A 146 -0.91 -5.99 20.84
C SER A 146 -1.99 -5.61 19.83
N ALA A 147 -1.72 -4.63 18.95
CA ALA A 147 -2.63 -4.26 17.87
C ALA A 147 -2.83 -5.43 16.88
N ALA A 148 -1.75 -6.09 16.46
CA ALA A 148 -1.78 -7.24 15.59
C ALA A 148 -2.57 -8.40 16.20
N ALA A 149 -2.31 -8.74 17.47
CA ALA A 149 -3.03 -9.79 18.19
C ALA A 149 -4.54 -9.49 18.26
N ALA A 150 -4.92 -8.26 18.61
CA ALA A 150 -6.33 -7.87 18.67
C ALA A 150 -7.03 -7.98 17.31
N VAL A 151 -6.41 -7.48 16.25
CA VAL A 151 -6.98 -7.56 14.90
C VAL A 151 -7.04 -9.02 14.42
N LEU A 152 -6.04 -9.86 14.69
CA LEU A 152 -6.05 -11.29 14.36
C LEU A 152 -7.17 -12.05 15.09
N VAL A 153 -7.42 -11.73 16.36
CA VAL A 153 -8.53 -12.32 17.12
C VAL A 153 -9.89 -11.94 16.53
N LEU A 154 -10.06 -10.70 16.09
CA LEU A 154 -11.32 -10.20 15.53
C LEU A 154 -11.52 -10.59 14.06
N ALA A 155 -10.44 -10.76 13.30
CA ALA A 155 -10.43 -10.93 11.85
C ALA A 155 -11.38 -12.03 11.29
N PRO A 156 -11.54 -13.21 11.94
CA PRO A 156 -12.38 -14.29 11.39
C PRO A 156 -13.88 -13.97 11.42
N THR A 157 -14.35 -13.18 12.39
CA THR A 157 -15.78 -13.01 12.67
C THR A 157 -16.28 -11.57 12.55
N ALA A 158 -15.40 -10.58 12.78
CA ALA A 158 -15.77 -9.17 12.78
C ALA A 158 -16.03 -8.65 11.36
N ARG A 159 -17.13 -7.90 11.18
CA ARG A 159 -17.34 -7.11 9.97
C ARG A 159 -16.48 -5.85 10.02
N ASP A 160 -16.32 -5.18 8.89
CA ASP A 160 -15.53 -3.94 8.80
C ASP A 160 -16.03 -2.85 9.78
N ALA A 161 -17.36 -2.73 9.94
CA ALA A 161 -17.95 -1.80 10.90
C ALA A 161 -17.56 -2.12 12.36
N ASP A 162 -17.45 -3.41 12.70
CA ASP A 162 -17.11 -3.86 14.05
C ASP A 162 -15.62 -3.56 14.35
N LEU A 163 -14.73 -3.72 13.36
CA LEU A 163 -13.31 -3.34 13.45
C LEU A 163 -13.12 -1.81 13.60
N VAL A 164 -13.90 -1.03 12.85
CA VAL A 164 -13.91 0.44 12.93
C VAL A 164 -14.39 0.91 14.30
N GLU A 165 -15.45 0.30 14.84
CA GLU A 165 -15.96 0.66 16.16
C GLU A 165 -14.99 0.24 17.27
N PHE A 166 -14.38 -0.94 17.16
CA PHE A 166 -13.31 -1.37 18.05
C PHE A 166 -12.18 -0.33 18.11
N ARG A 167 -11.65 0.08 16.94
CA ARG A 167 -10.61 1.13 16.87
C ARG A 167 -11.06 2.41 17.56
N ARG A 168 -12.25 2.92 17.24
CA ARG A 168 -12.78 4.16 17.82
C ARG A 168 -12.93 4.08 19.34
N ALA A 169 -13.34 2.92 19.84
CA ALA A 169 -13.48 2.70 21.28
C ALA A 169 -12.12 2.72 21.99
N VAL A 170 -11.09 2.10 21.40
CA VAL A 170 -9.71 2.17 21.92
C VAL A 170 -9.18 3.60 21.88
N GLU A 171 -9.35 4.30 20.76
CA GLU A 171 -8.94 5.71 20.63
C GLU A 171 -9.60 6.61 21.67
N ARG A 172 -10.89 6.38 21.94
CA ARG A 172 -11.64 7.12 22.96
C ARG A 172 -11.07 6.89 24.35
N ASP A 173 -10.75 5.65 24.71
CA ASP A 173 -10.18 5.34 26.02
C ASP A 173 -8.78 5.96 26.18
N ILE A 174 -7.95 5.91 25.14
CA ILE A 174 -6.63 6.56 25.12
C ILE A 174 -6.78 8.07 25.30
N ALA A 175 -7.74 8.69 24.60
CA ALA A 175 -8.01 10.12 24.73
C ALA A 175 -8.51 10.51 26.14
N LEU A 176 -9.13 9.57 26.87
CA LEU A 176 -9.53 9.73 28.28
C LEU A 176 -8.39 9.42 29.27
N GLY A 177 -7.19 9.12 28.78
CA GLY A 177 -5.99 8.90 29.59
C GLY A 177 -5.69 7.42 29.90
N ALA A 178 -6.42 6.47 29.33
CA ALA A 178 -6.10 5.06 29.50
C ALA A 178 -4.77 4.71 28.78
N PRO A 179 -3.91 3.88 29.38
CA PRO A 179 -2.74 3.36 28.70
C PRO A 179 -3.13 2.59 27.41
N PRO A 180 -2.47 2.79 26.26
CA PRO A 180 -2.89 2.21 24.97
C PRO A 180 -3.06 0.69 24.94
N ALA A 181 -2.15 -0.04 25.59
CA ALA A 181 -2.26 -1.50 25.67
C ALA A 181 -3.48 -1.94 26.51
N ALA A 182 -3.73 -1.28 27.64
CA ALA A 182 -4.88 -1.56 28.51
C ALA A 182 -6.22 -1.21 27.85
N ALA A 183 -6.29 -0.08 27.15
CA ALA A 183 -7.46 0.29 26.36
C ALA A 183 -7.79 -0.78 25.31
N THR A 184 -6.77 -1.28 24.62
CA THR A 184 -6.93 -2.33 23.60
C THR A 184 -7.44 -3.64 24.21
N SER A 185 -6.85 -4.11 25.31
CA SER A 185 -7.25 -5.36 25.95
C SER A 185 -8.68 -5.29 26.50
N VAL A 186 -9.03 -4.20 27.20
CA VAL A 186 -10.38 -3.99 27.75
C VAL A 186 -11.43 -4.01 26.66
N ARG A 187 -11.17 -3.36 25.52
CA ARG A 187 -12.10 -3.34 24.39
C ARG A 187 -12.19 -4.68 23.68
N LEU A 188 -11.09 -5.41 23.57
CA LEU A 188 -11.10 -6.75 22.98
C LEU A 188 -11.96 -7.71 23.83
N ASP A 189 -11.79 -7.68 25.15
CA ASP A 189 -12.57 -8.48 26.10
C ASP A 189 -14.06 -8.09 26.11
N ALA A 190 -14.36 -6.80 25.93
CA ALA A 190 -15.74 -6.33 25.81
C ALA A 190 -16.40 -6.84 24.53
N THR A 191 -15.71 -6.78 23.39
CA THR A 191 -16.19 -7.31 22.11
C THR A 191 -16.39 -8.82 22.16
N ALA A 192 -15.46 -9.57 22.78
CA ALA A 192 -15.58 -11.02 22.95
C ALA A 192 -16.79 -11.39 23.81
N ARG A 193 -17.05 -10.66 24.90
CA ARG A 193 -18.25 -10.87 25.74
C ARG A 193 -19.55 -10.53 25.02
N ALA A 194 -19.58 -9.49 24.21
CA ALA A 194 -20.76 -9.15 23.41
C ALA A 194 -21.06 -10.20 22.33
N ALA A 195 -20.04 -10.89 21.83
CA ALA A 195 -20.17 -11.96 20.85
C ALA A 195 -20.60 -13.31 21.45
N ALA A 196 -20.43 -13.52 22.77
CA ALA A 196 -20.92 -14.70 23.45
C ALA A 196 -22.42 -14.54 23.77
N PRO A 197 -23.33 -15.27 23.10
CA PRO A 197 -24.74 -15.25 23.48
C PRO A 197 -24.89 -15.74 24.92
N GLY A 198 -25.74 -15.07 25.71
CA GLY A 198 -26.01 -15.42 27.10
C GLY A 198 -26.26 -16.91 27.24
N ARG A 199 -25.41 -17.60 28.00
CA ARG A 199 -25.75 -18.92 28.52
C ARG A 199 -26.78 -18.72 29.64
N PRO A 200 -27.87 -19.52 29.68
CA PRO A 200 -28.85 -19.49 30.75
C PRO A 200 -28.23 -19.80 32.11
#